data_AF-A0A2D4Q4M7-F1
#
_entry.id   AF-A0A2D4Q4M7-F1
#
_cell.length_a   1.000
_cell.length_b   1.000
_cell.length_c   1.000
_cell.angle_alpha   90.00
_cell.angle_beta   90.00
_cell.angle_gamma   90.00
#
_symmetry.space_group_name_H-M   'P 1'
#
loop_
_entity.id
_entity.type
_entity.pdbx_description
1 polymer ?
#
loop_
_entity_poly.entity_id
_entity_poly.type
_entity_poly.pdbx_seq_one_letter_code
_entity_poly.pdbx_strand_id
1 'polypeptide(L)'
;NIVALLRQIFHVLDLMTMDMVNFTIQSLRPHVQRNLIDYERAKFQDILEETPSALDLTTEWIRESIQDELSSISCEMSSSPGANGISKPNVSPNVVLTNSYLKLLEWDYQKKTVPETLMTDEARLQELSKKLNQLKIVACISLITNNMLPAVIEDIPDFIEKQKRISFVLLEGMHKETFDLKEALNAVGIQTCSTINELLTKRGFQLLNKEVQANVVGQLCNIVEEDNAVTTLIGKRIHLYMKSLLAFPCFQKSMPTVPGGLGVIQKEIETIGSQYASIVNLNKQVYGPFYASIFRKLLFNETETNKAELETSTN
;
A
#
# COMPACT_ATOMS: atom_id res chain seq x y z
N ASN A 1 24.68 -1.92 47.49
CA ASN A 1 23.49 -2.81 47.36
C ASN A 1 22.15 -2.08 47.47
N ILE A 2 21.88 -1.26 48.49
CA ILE A 2 20.57 -0.59 48.66
C ILE A 2 20.22 0.38 47.52
N VAL A 3 21.19 1.21 47.08
CA VAL A 3 20.96 2.18 45.99
C VAL A 3 20.63 1.51 44.66
N ALA A 4 21.27 0.37 44.36
CA ALA A 4 20.99 -0.40 43.14
C ALA A 4 19.59 -1.02 43.18
N LEU A 5 19.18 -1.53 44.34
CA LEU A 5 17.82 -2.06 44.55
C LEU A 5 16.75 -0.97 44.38
N LEU A 6 16.95 0.21 44.97
CA LEU A 6 16.03 1.34 44.81
C LEU A 6 15.91 1.77 43.34
N ARG A 7 17.03 1.83 42.59
CA ARG A 7 16.99 2.12 41.14
C ARG A 7 16.20 1.07 40.35
N GLN A 8 16.34 -0.21 40.69
CA GLN A 8 15.57 -1.28 40.07
C GLN A 8 14.07 -1.16 40.41
N ILE A 9 13.73 -0.82 41.65
CA ILE A 9 12.33 -0.59 42.06
C ILE A 9 11.71 0.58 41.28
N PHE A 10 12.40 1.72 41.15
CA PHE A 10 11.92 2.85 40.36
C PHE A 10 11.75 2.49 38.88
N HIS A 11 12.70 1.74 38.31
CA HIS A 11 12.58 1.27 36.93
C HIS A 11 11.32 0.40 36.72
N VAL A 12 11.01 -0.49 37.67
CA VAL A 12 9.77 -1.30 37.61
C VAL A 12 8.52 -0.43 37.75
N LEU A 13 8.52 0.56 38.65
CA LEU A 13 7.40 1.49 38.79
C LEU A 13 7.15 2.31 37.52
N ASP A 14 8.21 2.74 36.82
CA ASP A 14 8.10 3.44 35.54
C ASP A 14 7.47 2.52 34.47
N LEU A 15 7.90 1.26 34.41
CA LEU A 15 7.30 0.26 33.51
C LEU A 15 5.82 0.01 33.83
N MET A 16 5.47 -0.15 35.12
CA MET A 16 4.08 -0.31 35.55
C MET A 16 3.21 0.91 35.20
N THR A 17 3.79 2.11 35.27
CA THR A 17 3.09 3.34 34.88
C THR A 17 2.81 3.34 33.37
N MET A 18 3.78 2.94 32.55
CA MET A 18 3.58 2.77 31.10
C MET A 18 2.52 1.70 30.80
N ASP A 19 2.53 0.58 31.51
CA ASP A 19 1.52 -0.48 31.36
C ASP A 19 0.11 0.01 31.72
N MET A 20 -0.02 0.80 32.80
CA MET A 20 -1.30 1.42 33.17
C MET A 20 -1.82 2.38 32.11
N VAL A 21 -0.94 3.20 31.51
CA VAL A 21 -1.31 4.09 30.40
C VAL A 21 -1.76 3.27 29.19
N ASN A 22 -1.01 2.23 28.81
CA ASN A 22 -1.36 1.35 27.69
C ASN A 22 -2.70 0.63 27.92
N PHE A 23 -2.93 0.12 29.13
CA PHE A 23 -4.20 -0.51 29.51
C PHE A 23 -5.35 0.48 29.40
N THR A 24 -5.19 1.69 29.93
CA THR A 24 -6.22 2.73 29.89
C THR A 24 -6.56 3.11 28.44
N ILE A 25 -5.55 3.26 27.58
CA ILE A 25 -5.75 3.51 26.14
C ILE A 25 -6.52 2.35 25.50
N GLN A 26 -6.14 1.10 25.78
CA GLN A 26 -6.80 -0.08 25.23
C GLN A 26 -8.26 -0.19 25.69
N SER A 27 -8.55 0.11 26.97
CA SER A 27 -9.91 0.07 27.49
C SER A 27 -10.81 1.17 26.93
N LEU A 28 -10.26 2.37 26.71
CA LEU A 28 -11.04 3.52 26.21
C LEU A 28 -11.22 3.52 24.70
N ARG A 29 -10.25 2.98 23.95
CA ARG A 29 -10.25 2.95 22.48
C ARG A 29 -11.58 2.50 21.83
N PRO A 30 -12.22 1.38 22.22
CA PRO A 30 -13.45 0.95 21.56
C PRO A 30 -14.61 1.94 21.77
N HIS A 31 -14.68 2.59 22.93
CA HIS A 31 -15.71 3.60 23.21
C HIS A 31 -15.48 4.87 22.39
N VAL A 32 -14.24 5.35 22.32
CA VAL A 32 -13.87 6.52 21.50
C VAL A 32 -14.14 6.24 20.02
N GLN A 33 -13.76 5.06 19.51
CA GLN A 33 -13.98 4.69 18.12
C GLN A 33 -15.48 4.65 17.76
N ARG A 34 -16.33 4.10 18.64
CA ARG A 34 -17.78 4.07 18.39
C ARG A 34 -18.37 5.47 18.29
N ASN A 35 -18.05 6.33 19.27
CA ASN A 35 -18.54 7.71 19.28
C ASN A 35 -17.98 8.53 18.11
N LEU A 36 -16.73 8.29 17.71
CA LEU A 36 -16.11 8.93 16.55
C LEU A 36 -16.90 8.60 15.27
N ILE A 37 -17.23 7.33 15.05
CA ILE A 37 -17.97 6.88 13.86
C ILE A 37 -19.32 7.58 13.77
N ASP A 38 -20.07 7.62 14.87
CA ASP A 38 -21.40 8.23 14.91
C ASP A 38 -21.31 9.75 14.72
N TYR A 39 -20.33 10.40 15.34
CA TYR A 39 -20.10 11.84 15.21
C TYR A 39 -19.69 12.25 13.78
N GLU A 40 -18.70 11.58 13.19
CA GLU A 40 -18.26 11.88 11.83
C GLU A 40 -19.37 11.66 10.82
N ARG A 41 -20.16 10.59 10.98
CA ARG A 41 -21.29 10.30 10.11
C ARG A 41 -22.37 11.39 10.21
N ALA A 42 -22.74 11.80 11.43
CA ALA A 42 -23.74 12.86 11.63
C ALA A 42 -23.27 14.18 11.02
N LYS A 43 -22.02 14.58 11.29
CA LYS A 43 -21.46 15.81 10.72
C LYS A 43 -21.38 15.78 9.19
N PHE A 44 -21.03 14.63 8.61
CA PHE A 44 -21.02 14.50 7.15
C PHE A 44 -22.42 14.53 6.56
N GLN A 45 -23.41 13.99 7.26
CA GLN A 45 -24.82 14.09 6.88
C GLN A 45 -25.29 15.55 6.85
N ASP A 46 -24.94 16.35 7.87
CA ASP A 46 -25.26 17.79 7.91
C ASP A 46 -24.67 18.52 6.68
N ILE A 47 -23.43 18.21 6.30
CA ILE A 47 -22.77 18.79 5.12
C ILE A 47 -23.53 18.43 3.84
N LEU A 48 -24.03 17.20 3.72
CA LEU A 48 -24.79 16.76 2.54
C LEU A 48 -26.16 17.43 2.43
N GLU A 49 -26.79 17.75 3.56
CA GLU A 49 -28.05 18.48 3.60
C GLU A 49 -27.87 19.93 3.16
N GLU A 50 -26.75 20.56 3.54
CA GLU A 50 -26.39 21.91 3.09
C GLU A 50 -25.91 21.93 1.63
N THR A 51 -25.14 20.93 1.21
CA THR A 51 -24.52 20.85 -0.11
C THR A 51 -24.75 19.48 -0.75
N PRO A 52 -25.83 19.31 -1.55
CA PRO A 52 -26.17 18.03 -2.17
C PRO A 52 -25.13 17.50 -3.16
N SER A 53 -24.23 18.35 -3.68
CA SER A 53 -23.13 18.00 -4.58
C SER A 53 -21.83 17.60 -3.86
N ALA A 54 -21.82 17.47 -2.53
CA ALA A 54 -20.61 17.18 -1.76
C ALA A 54 -20.08 15.72 -1.89
N LEU A 55 -20.59 14.93 -2.84
CA LEU A 55 -20.17 13.55 -3.12
C LEU A 55 -19.80 13.32 -4.59
N ASP A 56 -19.60 14.37 -5.38
CA ASP A 56 -19.36 14.24 -6.82
C ASP A 56 -18.03 13.53 -7.10
N LEU A 57 -16.94 13.89 -6.39
CA LEU A 57 -15.62 13.26 -6.55
C LEU A 57 -15.65 11.82 -6.05
N THR A 58 -16.33 11.56 -4.94
CA THR A 58 -16.51 10.19 -4.40
C THR A 58 -17.31 9.33 -5.37
N THR A 59 -18.33 9.90 -6.03
CA THR A 59 -19.13 9.20 -7.04
C THR A 59 -18.30 8.90 -8.28
N GLU A 60 -17.50 9.86 -8.76
CA GLU A 60 -16.59 9.67 -9.89
C GLU A 60 -15.53 8.62 -9.60
N TRP A 61 -14.88 8.69 -8.43
CA TRP A 61 -13.89 7.72 -7.97
C TRP A 61 -14.43 6.29 -7.92
N ILE A 62 -15.68 6.09 -7.46
CA ILE A 62 -16.33 4.78 -7.49
C ILE A 62 -16.68 4.38 -8.93
N ARG A 63 -17.21 5.29 -9.75
CA ARG A 63 -17.56 5.04 -11.15
C ARG A 63 -16.37 4.57 -11.98
N GLU A 64 -15.22 5.23 -11.85
CA GLU A 64 -13.97 4.82 -12.53
C GLU A 64 -13.61 3.36 -12.20
N SER A 65 -13.72 2.96 -10.93
CA SER A 65 -13.47 1.57 -10.54
C SER A 65 -14.53 0.58 -11.00
N ILE A 66 -15.79 0.99 -11.13
CA ILE A 66 -16.83 0.13 -11.74
C ILE A 66 -16.47 -0.12 -13.21
N GLN A 67 -16.09 0.93 -13.94
CA GLN A 67 -15.76 0.84 -15.36
C GLN A 67 -14.54 -0.07 -15.60
N ASP A 68 -13.51 0.03 -14.76
CA ASP A 68 -12.32 -0.83 -14.83
C ASP A 68 -12.62 -2.29 -14.50
N GLU A 69 -13.54 -2.55 -13.57
CA GLU A 69 -13.96 -3.91 -13.26
C GLU A 69 -14.77 -4.52 -14.41
N LEU A 70 -15.67 -3.73 -15.01
CA LEU A 70 -16.46 -4.15 -16.17
C LEU A 70 -15.59 -4.44 -17.39
N SER A 71 -14.59 -3.60 -17.67
CA SER A 71 -13.65 -3.82 -18.78
C SER A 71 -12.82 -5.08 -18.57
N SER A 72 -12.34 -5.32 -17.35
CA SER A 72 -11.61 -6.53 -16.97
C SER A 72 -12.45 -7.80 -17.18
N ILE A 73 -13.71 -7.80 -16.73
CA ILE A 73 -14.63 -8.94 -16.90
C ILE A 73 -14.94 -9.19 -18.38
N SER A 74 -15.09 -8.14 -19.19
CA SER A 74 -15.34 -8.25 -20.63
C SER A 74 -14.16 -8.90 -21.36
N CYS A 75 -12.92 -8.56 -20.98
CA CYS A 75 -11.73 -9.21 -21.51
C CYS A 75 -11.66 -10.70 -21.14
N GLU A 76 -11.99 -11.08 -19.91
CA GLU A 76 -11.97 -12.49 -19.48
C GLU A 76 -13.03 -13.35 -20.22
N MET A 77 -14.25 -12.84 -20.38
CA MET A 77 -15.31 -13.57 -21.12
C MET A 77 -14.98 -13.79 -22.60
N SER A 78 -14.20 -12.90 -23.23
CA SER A 78 -13.78 -13.06 -24.63
C SER A 78 -12.75 -14.18 -24.85
N SER A 79 -12.16 -14.71 -23.78
CA SER A 79 -11.11 -15.75 -23.83
C SER A 79 -11.59 -17.18 -23.53
N SER A 80 -12.89 -17.38 -23.26
CA SER A 80 -13.48 -18.71 -23.00
C SER A 80 -14.57 -19.06 -24.02
N PRO A 81 -14.34 -19.99 -24.97
CA PRO A 81 -15.36 -20.43 -25.91
C PRO A 81 -16.23 -21.52 -25.26
N GLY A 82 -17.33 -21.12 -24.60
CA GLY A 82 -18.38 -22.08 -24.24
C GLY A 82 -19.16 -21.76 -22.97
N ALA A 83 -20.17 -20.89 -23.08
CA ALA A 83 -21.44 -21.02 -22.37
C ALA A 83 -22.39 -19.93 -22.90
N ASN A 84 -23.44 -20.34 -23.63
CA ASN A 84 -24.53 -19.47 -24.02
C ASN A 84 -25.31 -19.05 -22.76
N GLY A 85 -25.07 -17.83 -22.32
CA GLY A 85 -25.84 -17.15 -21.28
C GLY A 85 -25.30 -15.75 -21.07
N ILE A 86 -25.94 -14.75 -21.68
CA ILE A 86 -25.67 -13.32 -21.42
C ILE A 86 -26.15 -13.03 -19.99
N SER A 87 -25.35 -13.43 -19.00
CA SER A 87 -25.49 -12.95 -17.64
C SER A 87 -24.81 -11.58 -17.60
N LYS A 88 -25.54 -10.56 -17.13
CA LYS A 88 -24.93 -9.24 -16.89
C LYS A 88 -23.69 -9.44 -16.01
N PRO A 89 -22.55 -8.80 -16.31
CA PRO A 89 -21.39 -8.85 -15.43
C PRO A 89 -21.81 -8.35 -14.05
N ASN A 90 -21.90 -9.27 -13.09
CA ASN A 90 -22.38 -8.93 -11.74
C ASN A 90 -21.19 -8.41 -10.93
N VAL A 91 -21.02 -7.09 -10.96
CA VAL A 91 -19.94 -6.40 -10.27
C VAL A 91 -20.25 -6.34 -8.78
N SER A 92 -19.41 -6.95 -7.94
CA SER A 92 -19.57 -6.91 -6.48
C SER A 92 -19.17 -5.54 -5.93
N PRO A 93 -20.07 -4.80 -5.23
CA PRO A 93 -19.76 -3.49 -4.64
C PRO A 93 -18.54 -3.51 -3.71
N ASN A 94 -18.34 -4.61 -2.98
CA ASN A 94 -17.20 -4.77 -2.08
C ASN A 94 -15.87 -4.89 -2.83
N VAL A 95 -15.87 -5.58 -3.99
CA VAL A 95 -14.68 -5.72 -4.84
C VAL A 95 -14.33 -4.38 -5.46
N VAL A 96 -15.33 -3.68 -6.03
CA VAL A 96 -15.14 -2.33 -6.58
C VAL A 96 -14.57 -1.40 -5.54
N LEU A 97 -15.20 -1.30 -4.36
CA LEU A 97 -14.76 -0.39 -3.32
C LEU A 97 -13.33 -0.73 -2.88
N THR A 98 -13.00 -2.01 -2.73
CA THR A 98 -11.63 -2.45 -2.40
C THR A 98 -10.63 -2.05 -3.49
N ASN A 99 -10.96 -2.23 -4.77
CA ASN A 99 -10.11 -1.81 -5.89
C ASN A 99 -9.98 -0.27 -5.94
N SER A 100 -11.05 0.49 -5.66
CA SER A 100 -11.00 1.95 -5.53
C SER A 100 -10.01 2.38 -4.45
N TYR A 101 -10.02 1.73 -3.29
CA TYR A 101 -9.00 1.97 -2.26
C TYR A 101 -7.60 1.57 -2.74
N LEU A 102 -7.41 0.48 -3.47
CA LEU A 102 -6.08 0.11 -3.95
C LEU A 102 -5.49 1.14 -4.90
N LYS A 103 -6.31 1.76 -5.76
CA LYS A 103 -5.87 2.86 -6.65
C LYS A 103 -5.31 4.06 -5.89
N LEU A 104 -5.75 4.31 -4.64
CA LEU A 104 -5.24 5.42 -3.84
C LEU A 104 -3.76 5.25 -3.46
N LEU A 105 -3.22 4.02 -3.48
CA LEU A 105 -1.80 3.77 -3.22
C LEU A 105 -0.91 4.25 -4.37
N GLU A 106 -1.44 4.34 -5.59
CA GLU A 106 -0.76 4.80 -6.80
C GLU A 106 -1.30 6.16 -7.28
N TRP A 107 -1.96 6.90 -6.39
CA TRP A 107 -2.64 8.17 -6.69
C TRP A 107 -1.66 9.32 -6.89
N ASP A 108 -1.92 10.17 -7.88
CA ASP A 108 -1.19 11.42 -8.07
C ASP A 108 -1.77 12.53 -7.18
N TYR A 109 -1.32 12.56 -5.92
CA TYR A 109 -1.73 13.55 -4.91
C TYR A 109 -1.31 15.00 -5.25
N GLN A 110 -0.55 15.24 -6.31
CA GLN A 110 -0.22 16.61 -6.74
C GLN A 110 -1.23 17.16 -7.75
N LYS A 111 -1.83 16.29 -8.56
CA LYS A 111 -2.74 16.68 -9.65
C LYS A 111 -4.20 16.34 -9.40
N LYS A 112 -4.46 15.28 -8.64
CA LYS A 112 -5.82 14.76 -8.40
C LYS A 112 -6.23 14.98 -6.95
N THR A 113 -7.37 15.64 -6.77
CA THR A 113 -8.03 15.78 -5.47
C THR A 113 -8.54 14.43 -4.98
N VAL A 114 -8.38 14.14 -3.69
CA VAL A 114 -8.94 12.92 -3.10
C VAL A 114 -10.47 12.98 -3.01
N PRO A 115 -11.17 11.83 -2.93
CA PRO A 115 -12.61 11.80 -2.67
C PRO A 115 -12.98 12.55 -1.39
N GLU A 116 -14.15 13.20 -1.35
CA GLU A 116 -14.60 14.00 -0.20
C GLU A 116 -14.64 13.17 1.10
N THR A 117 -15.02 11.90 0.98
CA THR A 117 -15.03 10.94 2.09
C THR A 117 -13.65 10.64 2.67
N LEU A 118 -12.55 11.01 2.01
CA LEU A 118 -11.17 10.73 2.41
C LEU A 118 -10.34 11.98 2.69
N MET A 119 -10.93 13.18 2.58
CA MET A 119 -10.23 14.45 2.75
C MET A 119 -9.51 14.57 4.10
N THR A 120 -10.14 14.09 5.19
CA THR A 120 -9.53 14.13 6.53
C THR A 120 -8.25 13.30 6.63
N ASP A 121 -8.14 12.23 5.84
CA ASP A 121 -7.01 11.30 5.86
C ASP A 121 -6.02 11.53 4.71
N GLU A 122 -6.20 12.57 3.89
CA GLU A 122 -5.40 12.85 2.69
C GLU A 122 -3.88 12.82 2.96
N ALA A 123 -3.42 13.59 3.95
CA ALA A 123 -2.00 13.67 4.29
C ALA A 123 -1.43 12.31 4.73
N ARG A 124 -2.23 11.51 5.46
CA ARG A 124 -1.83 10.17 5.92
C ARG A 124 -1.75 9.19 4.76
N LEU A 125 -2.72 9.22 3.85
CA LEU A 125 -2.75 8.39 2.64
C LEU A 125 -1.57 8.73 1.72
N GLN A 126 -1.29 10.02 1.53
CA GLN A 126 -0.15 10.49 0.75
C GLN A 126 1.18 10.03 1.36
N GLU A 127 1.36 10.12 2.67
CA GLU A 127 2.55 9.64 3.36
C GLU A 127 2.73 8.12 3.19
N LEU A 128 1.66 7.34 3.34
CA LEU A 128 1.69 5.89 3.17
C LEU A 128 2.03 5.49 1.72
N SER A 129 1.45 6.17 0.73
CA SER A 129 1.77 5.96 -0.69
C SER A 129 3.25 6.26 -0.98
N LYS A 130 3.78 7.38 -0.46
CA LYS A 130 5.21 7.73 -0.59
C LYS A 130 6.12 6.66 0.02
N LYS A 131 5.82 6.21 1.25
CA LYS A 131 6.57 5.14 1.93
C LYS A 131 6.49 3.82 1.17
N LEU A 132 5.32 3.47 0.64
CA LEU A 132 5.12 2.25 -0.14
C LEU A 132 5.94 2.26 -1.43
N ASN A 133 5.98 3.40 -2.13
CA ASN A 133 6.81 3.54 -3.34
C ASN A 133 8.30 3.42 -3.02
N GLN A 134 8.79 4.06 -1.95
CA GLN A 134 10.17 3.88 -1.49
C GLN A 134 10.47 2.40 -1.20
N LEU A 135 9.54 1.72 -0.53
CA LEU A 135 9.66 0.32 -0.20
C LEU A 135 9.69 -0.60 -1.43
N LYS A 136 8.90 -0.27 -2.46
CA LYS A 136 8.90 -0.95 -3.77
C LYS A 136 10.30 -0.90 -4.40
N ILE A 137 10.95 0.26 -4.41
CA ILE A 137 12.31 0.40 -4.96
C ILE A 137 13.33 -0.38 -4.13
N VAL A 138 13.26 -0.33 -2.80
CA VAL A 138 14.13 -1.13 -1.91
C VAL A 138 13.98 -2.63 -2.16
N ALA A 139 12.76 -3.13 -2.37
CA ALA A 139 12.52 -4.53 -2.74
C ALA A 139 13.10 -4.88 -4.11
N CYS A 140 13.00 -3.99 -5.10
CA CYS A 140 13.61 -4.21 -6.41
C CYS A 140 15.14 -4.33 -6.30
N ILE A 141 15.78 -3.40 -5.57
CA ILE A 141 17.23 -3.42 -5.31
C ILE A 141 17.63 -4.75 -4.65
N SER A 142 16.90 -5.14 -3.61
CA SER A 142 17.17 -6.37 -2.86
C SER A 142 17.00 -7.61 -3.75
N LEU A 143 15.94 -7.67 -4.56
CA LEU A 143 15.69 -8.80 -5.45
C LEU A 143 16.74 -8.92 -6.55
N ILE A 144 17.13 -7.81 -7.19
CA ILE A 144 18.19 -7.79 -8.21
C ILE A 144 19.51 -8.26 -7.61
N THR A 145 19.87 -7.71 -6.46
CA THR A 145 21.12 -8.06 -5.79
C THR A 145 21.14 -9.53 -5.37
N ASN A 146 20.02 -10.03 -4.83
CA ASN A 146 19.88 -11.41 -4.42
C ASN A 146 19.99 -12.40 -5.59
N ASN A 147 19.45 -12.03 -6.75
CA ASN A 147 19.54 -12.87 -7.94
C ASN A 147 20.94 -12.83 -8.60
N MET A 148 21.63 -11.69 -8.53
CA MET A 148 22.96 -11.54 -9.14
C MET A 148 24.08 -12.15 -8.28
N LEU A 149 23.92 -12.19 -6.96
CA LEU A 149 24.98 -12.55 -6.01
C LEU A 149 24.55 -13.59 -4.96
N PRO A 150 23.98 -14.74 -5.35
CA PRO A 150 23.47 -15.74 -4.41
C PRO A 150 24.58 -16.30 -3.48
N ALA A 151 25.76 -16.60 -4.03
CA ALA A 151 26.88 -17.14 -3.25
C ALA A 151 27.37 -16.16 -2.15
N VAL A 152 27.42 -14.87 -2.46
CA VAL A 152 27.85 -13.83 -1.50
C VAL A 152 26.86 -13.70 -0.35
N ILE A 153 25.57 -13.90 -0.61
CA ILE A 153 24.51 -13.80 0.40
C ILE A 153 24.50 -15.01 1.32
N GLU A 154 24.71 -16.21 0.78
CA GLU A 154 24.89 -17.41 1.58
C GLU A 154 26.09 -17.27 2.52
N ASP A 155 27.19 -16.72 2.01
CA ASP A 155 28.38 -16.48 2.82
C ASP A 155 28.18 -15.36 3.85
N ILE A 156 27.34 -14.34 3.58
CA ILE A 156 27.27 -13.11 4.39
C ILE A 156 25.80 -12.80 4.78
N PRO A 157 25.27 -13.39 5.87
CA PRO A 157 23.87 -13.24 6.26
C PRO A 157 23.48 -11.80 6.64
N ASP A 158 24.39 -11.02 7.22
CA ASP A 158 24.14 -9.62 7.64
C ASP A 158 24.07 -8.63 6.47
N PHE A 159 24.46 -9.07 5.26
CA PHE A 159 24.57 -8.19 4.10
C PHE A 159 23.20 -7.62 3.69
N ILE A 160 22.15 -8.44 3.70
CA ILE A 160 20.80 -8.02 3.28
C ILE A 160 20.30 -6.86 4.15
N GLU A 161 20.51 -6.92 5.47
CA GLU A 161 20.10 -5.87 6.39
C GLU A 161 20.93 -4.59 6.19
N LYS A 162 22.24 -4.72 5.99
CA LYS A 162 23.12 -3.57 5.71
C LYS A 162 22.77 -2.91 4.37
N GLN A 163 22.48 -3.69 3.33
CA GLN A 163 22.02 -3.20 2.04
C GLN A 163 20.69 -2.46 2.17
N LYS A 164 19.71 -3.06 2.85
CA LYS A 164 18.41 -2.43 3.09
C LYS A 164 18.57 -1.06 3.76
N ARG A 165 19.43 -0.95 4.78
CA ARG A 165 19.72 0.32 5.45
C ARG A 165 20.34 1.36 4.52
N ILE A 166 21.32 0.95 3.70
CA ILE A 166 21.94 1.83 2.70
C ILE A 166 20.88 2.35 1.71
N SER A 167 20.03 1.45 1.19
CA SER A 167 18.97 1.80 0.26
C SER A 167 17.97 2.78 0.86
N PHE A 168 17.55 2.60 2.11
CA PHE A 168 16.64 3.55 2.77
C PHE A 168 17.23 4.95 2.91
N VAL A 169 18.51 5.05 3.30
CA VAL A 169 19.19 6.34 3.47
C VAL A 169 19.36 7.05 2.13
N LEU A 170 19.80 6.34 1.10
CA LEU A 170 20.04 6.95 -0.22
C LEU A 170 18.75 7.25 -1.00
N LEU A 171 17.64 6.59 -0.66
CA LEU A 171 16.31 6.87 -1.21
C LEU A 171 15.50 7.84 -0.33
N GLU A 172 16.11 8.46 0.67
CA GLU A 172 15.43 9.44 1.50
C GLU A 172 15.05 10.68 0.66
N GLY A 173 13.78 11.06 0.70
CA GLY A 173 13.28 12.21 -0.07
C GLY A 173 12.95 11.90 -1.53
N MET A 174 12.87 10.62 -1.94
CA MET A 174 12.48 10.19 -3.30
C MET A 174 11.16 10.76 -3.83
N HIS A 175 10.30 11.26 -2.94
CA HIS A 175 9.02 11.88 -3.28
C HIS A 175 9.12 13.36 -3.67
N LYS A 176 10.31 13.97 -3.63
CA LYS A 176 10.54 15.37 -4.01
C LYS A 176 10.81 15.45 -5.52
N GLU A 177 10.28 16.47 -6.19
CA GLU A 177 10.47 16.68 -7.64
C GLU A 177 11.93 16.85 -8.04
N THR A 178 12.77 17.35 -7.13
CA THR A 178 14.21 17.57 -7.35
C THR A 178 15.05 16.31 -7.19
N PHE A 179 14.45 15.17 -6.86
CA PHE A 179 15.18 13.94 -6.55
C PHE A 179 15.57 13.20 -7.83
N ASP A 180 16.86 13.02 -8.09
CA ASP A 180 17.35 12.17 -9.17
C ASP A 180 17.41 10.71 -8.71
N LEU A 181 16.39 9.94 -9.11
CA LEU A 181 16.32 8.51 -8.80
C LEU A 181 17.45 7.72 -9.45
N LYS A 182 17.91 8.11 -10.64
CA LYS A 182 18.97 7.39 -11.35
C LYS A 182 20.31 7.58 -10.65
N GLU A 183 20.61 8.80 -10.20
CA GLU A 183 21.80 9.09 -9.40
C GLU A 183 21.76 8.34 -8.07
N ALA A 184 20.61 8.36 -7.37
CA ALA A 184 20.45 7.64 -6.11
C ALA A 184 20.66 6.12 -6.29
N LEU A 185 20.11 5.52 -7.34
CA LEU A 185 20.30 4.10 -7.65
C LEU A 185 21.75 3.76 -8.04
N ASN A 186 22.44 4.66 -8.74
CA ASN A 186 23.86 4.52 -9.03
C ASN A 186 24.68 4.52 -7.73
N ALA A 187 24.42 5.48 -6.83
CA ALA A 187 25.06 5.56 -5.53
C ALA A 187 24.78 4.31 -4.67
N VAL A 188 23.54 3.80 -4.68
CA VAL A 188 23.17 2.53 -4.02
C VAL A 188 23.98 1.38 -4.59
N GLY A 189 24.11 1.27 -5.92
CA GLY A 189 24.88 0.21 -6.56
C GLY A 189 26.37 0.24 -6.19
N ILE A 190 26.98 1.42 -6.23
CA ILE A 190 28.39 1.62 -5.84
C ILE A 190 28.57 1.26 -4.36
N GLN A 191 27.70 1.76 -3.48
CA GLN A 191 27.79 1.52 -2.04
C GLN A 191 27.53 0.04 -1.69
N THR A 192 26.66 -0.64 -2.43
CA THR A 192 26.41 -2.08 -2.32
C THR A 192 27.68 -2.86 -2.67
N CYS A 193 28.30 -2.58 -3.82
CA CYS A 193 29.55 -3.22 -4.24
C CYS A 193 30.70 -2.98 -3.25
N SER A 194 30.84 -1.73 -2.78
CA SER A 194 31.84 -1.36 -1.75
C SER A 194 31.62 -2.13 -0.44
N THR A 195 30.37 -2.20 0.01
CA THR A 195 29.99 -2.93 1.23
C THR A 195 30.28 -4.43 1.10
N ILE A 196 29.99 -5.03 -0.04
CA ILE A 196 30.30 -6.45 -0.28
C ILE A 196 31.80 -6.68 -0.22
N ASN A 197 32.59 -5.88 -0.94
CA ASN A 197 34.04 -6.00 -0.96
C ASN A 197 34.67 -5.81 0.43
N GLU A 198 34.14 -4.88 1.24
CA GLU A 198 34.54 -4.70 2.63
C GLU A 198 34.30 -5.97 3.46
N LEU A 199 33.12 -6.60 3.30
CA LEU A 199 32.73 -7.80 4.04
C LEU A 199 33.49 -9.06 3.56
N LEU A 200 33.75 -9.19 2.26
CA LEU A 200 34.57 -10.25 1.67
C LEU A 200 36.02 -10.16 2.17
N THR A 201 36.59 -8.95 2.19
CA THR A 201 37.96 -8.72 2.67
C THR A 201 38.11 -9.11 4.14
N LYS A 202 37.13 -8.74 4.99
CA LYS A 202 37.13 -9.12 6.42
C LYS A 202 37.11 -10.63 6.66
N ARG A 203 36.56 -11.40 5.71
CA ARG A 203 36.45 -12.87 5.79
C ARG A 203 37.52 -13.60 4.99
N GLY A 204 38.43 -12.89 4.32
CA GLY A 204 39.51 -13.47 3.51
C GLY A 204 39.05 -14.03 2.15
N PHE A 205 37.87 -13.63 1.66
CA PHE A 205 37.38 -14.01 0.34
C PHE A 205 37.89 -13.09 -0.77
N GLN A 206 37.82 -13.57 -2.01
CA GLN A 206 38.18 -12.79 -3.18
C GLN A 206 37.19 -11.65 -3.43
N LEU A 207 37.69 -10.47 -3.81
CA LEU A 207 36.85 -9.32 -4.17
C LEU A 207 36.02 -9.60 -5.42
N LEU A 208 34.88 -8.91 -5.54
CA LEU A 208 34.08 -8.92 -6.75
C LEU A 208 34.91 -8.37 -7.93
N ASN A 209 34.84 -9.04 -9.08
CA ASN A 209 35.44 -8.53 -10.31
C ASN A 209 34.76 -7.21 -10.74
N LYS A 210 35.49 -6.38 -11.50
CA LYS A 210 34.98 -5.08 -11.95
C LYS A 210 33.77 -5.22 -12.88
N GLU A 211 33.68 -6.31 -13.62
CA GLU A 211 32.58 -6.61 -14.53
C GLU A 211 31.26 -6.89 -13.79
N VAL A 212 31.28 -7.72 -12.73
CA VAL A 212 30.07 -7.97 -11.91
C VAL A 212 29.66 -6.70 -11.18
N GLN A 213 30.62 -5.90 -10.68
CA GLN A 213 30.28 -4.60 -10.08
C GLN A 213 29.58 -3.66 -11.07
N ALA A 214 30.12 -3.54 -12.29
CA ALA A 214 29.50 -2.73 -13.35
C ALA A 214 28.11 -3.27 -13.72
N ASN A 215 27.94 -4.59 -13.78
CA ASN A 215 26.65 -5.22 -14.06
C ASN A 215 25.63 -4.94 -12.95
N VAL A 216 26.01 -5.09 -11.66
CA VAL A 216 25.12 -4.78 -10.53
C VAL A 216 24.67 -3.32 -10.58
N VAL A 217 25.59 -2.38 -10.76
CA VAL A 217 25.25 -0.95 -10.87
C VAL A 217 24.32 -0.69 -12.07
N GLY A 218 24.62 -1.29 -13.23
CA GLY A 218 23.78 -1.17 -14.43
C GLY A 218 22.36 -1.68 -14.22
N GLN A 219 22.20 -2.88 -13.66
CA GLN A 219 20.89 -3.48 -13.39
C GLN A 219 20.08 -2.66 -12.38
N LEU A 220 20.73 -2.08 -11.37
CA LEU A 220 20.05 -1.22 -10.40
C LEU A 220 19.61 0.11 -11.02
N CYS A 221 20.41 0.71 -11.91
CA CYS A 221 20.02 1.92 -12.63
C CYS A 221 18.82 1.68 -13.57
N ASN A 222 18.68 0.48 -14.11
CA ASN A 222 17.56 0.10 -14.98
C ASN A 222 16.21 0.01 -14.23
N ILE A 223 16.16 0.15 -12.90
CA ILE A 223 14.91 0.16 -12.12
C ILE A 223 14.04 1.38 -12.49
N VAL A 224 14.66 2.48 -12.94
CA VAL A 224 13.96 3.72 -13.33
C VAL A 224 13.11 3.52 -14.59
N GLU A 225 13.48 2.58 -15.45
CA GLU A 225 12.79 2.34 -16.72
C GLU A 225 11.38 1.77 -16.47
N GLU A 226 10.38 2.34 -17.15
CA GLU A 226 8.96 1.99 -16.97
C GLU A 226 8.67 0.51 -17.29
N ASP A 227 9.40 -0.06 -18.26
CA ASP A 227 9.27 -1.46 -18.71
C ASP A 227 10.09 -2.46 -17.88
N ASN A 228 10.63 -2.04 -16.74
CA ASN A 228 11.43 -2.94 -15.91
C ASN A 228 10.57 -4.10 -15.37
N ALA A 229 10.90 -5.32 -15.80
CA ALA A 229 10.18 -6.54 -15.41
C ALA A 229 10.19 -6.78 -13.88
N VAL A 230 11.27 -6.40 -13.19
CA VAL A 230 11.38 -6.52 -11.73
C VAL A 230 10.47 -5.52 -11.03
N THR A 231 10.48 -4.25 -11.47
CA THR A 231 9.60 -3.20 -10.94
C THR A 231 8.12 -3.57 -11.12
N THR A 232 7.76 -4.12 -12.28
CA THR A 232 6.42 -4.63 -12.56
C THR A 232 6.05 -5.82 -11.68
N LEU A 233 6.96 -6.79 -11.53
CA LEU A 233 6.74 -7.98 -10.70
C LEU A 233 6.53 -7.62 -9.22
N ILE A 234 7.39 -6.77 -8.66
CA ILE A 234 7.28 -6.31 -7.28
C ILE A 234 6.01 -5.48 -7.10
N GLY A 235 5.68 -4.59 -8.03
CA GLY A 235 4.42 -3.84 -8.02
C GLY A 235 3.19 -4.76 -7.93
N LYS A 236 3.11 -5.78 -8.81
CA LYS A 236 2.02 -6.77 -8.77
C LYS A 236 1.95 -7.53 -7.45
N ARG A 237 3.10 -7.94 -6.89
CA ARG A 237 3.15 -8.64 -5.59
C ARG A 237 2.67 -7.76 -4.43
N ILE A 238 3.08 -6.48 -4.41
CA ILE A 238 2.63 -5.49 -3.42
C ILE A 238 1.11 -5.27 -3.56
N HIS A 239 0.63 -5.08 -4.79
CA HIS A 239 -0.80 -4.89 -5.06
C HIS A 239 -1.62 -6.09 -4.58
N LEU A 240 -1.20 -7.32 -4.88
CA LEU A 240 -1.85 -8.55 -4.41
C LEU A 240 -1.85 -8.66 -2.88
N TYR A 241 -0.71 -8.33 -2.25
CA TYR A 241 -0.61 -8.32 -0.80
C TYR A 241 -1.59 -7.32 -0.18
N MET A 242 -1.60 -6.07 -0.66
CA MET A 242 -2.53 -5.04 -0.18
C MET A 242 -3.99 -5.41 -0.42
N LYS A 243 -4.31 -5.99 -1.59
CA LYS A 243 -5.66 -6.49 -1.90
C LYS A 243 -6.09 -7.56 -0.91
N SER A 244 -5.21 -8.54 -0.65
CA SER A 244 -5.48 -9.59 0.33
C SER A 244 -5.72 -9.01 1.72
N LEU A 245 -4.91 -8.03 2.13
CA LEU A 245 -5.00 -7.37 3.42
C LEU A 245 -6.33 -6.63 3.62
N LEU A 246 -6.80 -5.90 2.59
CA LEU A 246 -8.08 -5.18 2.64
C LEU A 246 -9.31 -6.11 2.60
N ALA A 247 -9.15 -7.35 2.15
CA ALA A 247 -10.20 -8.35 2.17
C ALA A 247 -10.40 -8.98 3.57
N PHE A 248 -9.44 -8.86 4.48
CA PHE A 248 -9.56 -9.38 5.84
C PHE A 248 -10.22 -8.36 6.80
N PRO A 249 -11.33 -8.72 7.46
CA PRO A 249 -12.02 -7.81 8.38
C PRO A 249 -11.28 -7.55 9.71
N CYS A 250 -10.31 -8.39 10.09
CA CYS A 250 -9.69 -8.33 11.41
C CYS A 250 -8.18 -8.68 11.38
N PHE A 251 -7.34 -7.68 11.65
CA PHE A 251 -5.87 -7.79 11.65
C PHE A 251 -5.28 -8.54 12.86
N GLN A 252 -6.09 -8.87 13.87
CA GLN A 252 -5.59 -9.35 15.16
C GLN A 252 -5.28 -10.86 15.22
N LYS A 253 -5.61 -11.66 14.19
CA LYS A 253 -5.43 -13.13 14.25
C LYS A 253 -4.45 -13.73 13.24
N SER A 254 -4.24 -13.13 12.08
CA SER A 254 -3.21 -13.57 11.12
C SER A 254 -3.05 -12.54 9.99
N MET A 255 -1.83 -12.03 9.79
CA MET A 255 -1.51 -11.25 8.59
C MET A 255 -1.44 -12.20 7.38
N PRO A 256 -1.81 -11.74 6.16
CA PRO A 256 -1.61 -12.52 4.96
C PRO A 256 -0.12 -12.88 4.78
N THR A 257 0.15 -14.07 4.24
CA THR A 257 1.52 -14.47 3.92
C THR A 257 2.10 -13.52 2.88
N VAL A 258 3.28 -12.96 3.18
CA VAL A 258 3.98 -12.07 2.25
C VAL A 258 4.48 -12.88 1.04
N PRO A 259 4.17 -12.46 -0.20
CA PRO A 259 4.67 -13.11 -1.41
C PRO A 259 6.20 -13.18 -1.47
N GLY A 260 6.73 -14.22 -2.12
CA GLY A 260 8.17 -14.39 -2.33
C GLY A 260 8.83 -13.14 -2.95
N GLY A 261 10.04 -12.83 -2.51
CA GLY A 261 10.78 -11.62 -2.93
C GLY A 261 10.45 -10.34 -2.15
N LEU A 262 9.38 -10.32 -1.34
CA LEU A 262 9.09 -9.22 -0.40
C LEU A 262 9.56 -9.52 1.03
N GLY A 263 10.13 -10.70 1.30
CA GLY A 263 10.57 -11.10 2.65
C GLY A 263 11.58 -10.13 3.29
N VAL A 264 12.44 -9.49 2.49
CA VAL A 264 13.43 -8.50 2.97
C VAL A 264 12.77 -7.26 3.59
N ILE A 265 11.56 -6.94 3.13
CA ILE A 265 10.77 -5.76 3.52
C ILE A 265 9.48 -6.13 4.27
N GLN A 266 9.39 -7.36 4.78
CA GLN A 266 8.17 -7.89 5.39
C GLN A 266 7.67 -7.02 6.56
N LYS A 267 8.56 -6.64 7.47
CA LYS A 267 8.19 -5.85 8.66
C LYS A 267 7.64 -4.48 8.26
N GLU A 268 8.26 -3.86 7.27
CA GLU A 268 7.92 -2.55 6.76
C GLU A 268 6.57 -2.57 6.01
N ILE A 269 6.35 -3.57 5.14
CA ILE A 269 5.08 -3.68 4.38
C ILE A 269 3.90 -4.06 5.30
N GLU A 270 4.12 -4.88 6.32
CA GLU A 270 3.11 -5.19 7.35
C GLU A 270 2.72 -3.94 8.15
N THR A 271 3.70 -3.08 8.47
CA THR A 271 3.46 -1.82 9.18
C THR A 271 2.68 -0.84 8.32
N ILE A 272 3.09 -0.61 7.06
CA ILE A 272 2.36 0.27 6.13
C ILE A 272 0.96 -0.29 5.86
N GLY A 273 0.86 -1.59 5.61
CA GLY A 273 -0.40 -2.26 5.34
C GLY A 273 -1.39 -2.13 6.48
N SER A 274 -0.96 -2.39 7.73
CA SER A 274 -1.85 -2.28 8.89
C SER A 274 -2.33 -0.85 9.13
N GLN A 275 -1.47 0.16 8.93
CA GLN A 275 -1.85 1.58 8.99
C GLN A 275 -2.87 1.93 7.90
N TYR A 276 -2.60 1.52 6.66
CA TYR A 276 -3.48 1.74 5.51
C TYR A 276 -4.85 1.10 5.72
N ALA A 277 -4.86 -0.17 6.11
CA ALA A 277 -6.09 -0.93 6.28
C ALA A 277 -6.91 -0.43 7.49
N SER A 278 -6.27 0.12 8.53
CA SER A 278 -6.98 0.81 9.61
C SER A 278 -7.71 2.06 9.12
N ILE A 279 -7.12 2.85 8.22
CA ILE A 279 -7.77 4.03 7.61
C ILE A 279 -8.97 3.57 6.79
N VAL A 280 -8.75 2.62 5.88
CA VAL A 280 -9.80 2.10 5.00
C VAL A 280 -10.96 1.49 5.80
N ASN A 281 -10.68 0.72 6.85
CA ASN A 281 -11.73 0.08 7.64
C ASN A 281 -12.51 1.09 8.50
N LEU A 282 -11.86 2.12 9.05
CA LEU A 282 -12.56 3.19 9.73
C LEU A 282 -13.45 3.96 8.76
N ASN A 283 -12.90 4.30 7.59
CA ASN A 283 -13.63 5.01 6.55
C ASN A 283 -14.88 4.22 6.09
N LYS A 284 -14.73 2.92 5.80
CA LYS A 284 -15.86 2.04 5.47
C LYS A 284 -16.95 2.01 6.55
N GLN A 285 -16.58 2.08 7.82
CA GLN A 285 -17.54 2.12 8.93
C GLN A 285 -18.28 3.45 9.02
N VAL A 286 -17.59 4.57 8.82
CA VAL A 286 -18.19 5.92 8.84
C VAL A 286 -19.09 6.11 7.62
N TYR A 287 -18.52 5.92 6.42
CA TYR A 287 -19.12 6.33 5.16
C TYR A 287 -19.86 5.22 4.40
N GLY A 288 -19.91 4.00 4.94
CA GLY A 288 -20.60 2.84 4.34
C GLY A 288 -22.02 3.13 3.83
N PRO A 289 -22.89 3.82 4.60
CA PRO A 289 -24.23 4.18 4.12
C PRO A 289 -24.23 5.08 2.87
N PHE A 290 -23.28 6.01 2.76
CA PHE A 290 -23.13 6.88 1.58
C PHE A 290 -22.58 6.11 0.38
N TYR A 291 -21.64 5.20 0.59
CA TYR A 291 -21.18 4.31 -0.49
C TYR A 291 -22.31 3.42 -1.00
N ALA A 292 -23.15 2.88 -0.11
CA ALA A 292 -24.29 2.07 -0.50
C ALA A 292 -25.32 2.86 -1.35
N SER A 293 -25.55 4.15 -1.04
CA SER A 293 -26.43 5.00 -1.85
C SER A 293 -25.83 5.29 -3.23
N ILE A 294 -24.52 5.54 -3.32
CA ILE A 294 -23.80 5.72 -4.58
C ILE A 294 -23.88 4.44 -5.43
N PHE A 295 -23.54 3.27 -4.87
CA PHE A 295 -23.63 2.00 -5.58
C PHE A 295 -25.04 1.72 -6.07
N ARG A 296 -26.07 2.02 -5.27
CA ARG A 296 -27.47 1.89 -5.68
C ARG A 296 -27.77 2.76 -6.91
N LYS A 297 -27.31 4.01 -6.93
CA LYS A 297 -27.50 4.92 -8.05
C LYS A 297 -26.76 4.45 -9.32
N LEU A 298 -25.48 4.09 -9.19
CA LEU A 298 -24.64 3.73 -10.33
C LEU A 298 -24.98 2.35 -10.92
N LEU A 299 -25.24 1.35 -10.07
CA LEU A 299 -25.46 -0.04 -10.54
C LEU A 299 -26.91 -0.34 -10.93
N PHE A 300 -27.88 0.39 -10.39
CA PHE A 300 -29.31 0.07 -10.58
C PHE A 300 -30.10 1.20 -11.26
N ASN A 301 -29.80 2.48 -11.02
CA ASN A 301 -30.58 3.57 -11.60
C ASN A 301 -30.11 3.99 -13.01
N GLU A 302 -28.81 3.92 -13.35
CA GLU A 302 -28.34 4.19 -14.74
C GLU A 302 -28.93 3.19 -15.75
N THR A 303 -29.31 2.00 -15.30
CA THR A 303 -29.99 0.99 -16.12
C THR A 303 -31.43 1.33 -16.48
N GLU A 304 -32.13 2.17 -15.71
CA GLU A 304 -33.53 2.54 -16.02
C GLU A 304 -33.60 3.71 -17.00
N THR A 305 -32.70 4.70 -16.88
CA THR A 305 -32.63 5.83 -17.82
C THR A 305 -32.25 5.37 -19.24
N ASN A 306 -31.28 4.46 -19.36
CA ASN A 306 -30.89 3.88 -20.64
C ASN A 306 -31.98 2.98 -21.27
N LYS A 307 -32.87 2.39 -20.45
CA LYS A 307 -34.02 1.61 -20.94
C LYS A 307 -35.16 2.50 -21.41
N ALA A 308 -35.45 3.57 -20.66
CA ALA A 308 -36.46 4.55 -21.03
C ALA A 308 -36.09 5.31 -22.31
N GLU A 309 -34.82 5.66 -22.49
CA GLU A 309 -34.34 6.31 -23.72
C GLU A 309 -34.43 5.40 -24.95
N LEU A 310 -34.13 4.09 -24.82
CA LEU A 310 -34.33 3.12 -25.90
C LEU A 310 -35.81 2.92 -26.24
N GLU A 311 -36.70 2.83 -25.25
CA GLU A 311 -38.14 2.66 -25.47
C GLU A 311 -38.81 3.91 -26.07
N THR A 312 -38.30 5.11 -25.77
CA THR A 312 -38.77 6.36 -26.40
C THR A 312 -38.25 6.59 -27.82
N SER A 313 -37.17 5.93 -28.22
CA SER A 313 -36.62 6.01 -29.59
C SER A 313 -37.10 4.88 -30.51
N THR A 314 -37.93 3.96 -30.00
CA THR A 314 -38.63 2.93 -30.79
C THR A 314 -40.13 3.19 -30.99
N ASN A 315 -40.65 4.34 -30.54
CA ASN A 315 -42.04 4.78 -30.77
C ASN A 315 -42.09 6.00 -31.70
#